data_AF-A0A7U7IC12-F1
#
_entry.id   AF-A0A7U7IC12-F1
#
_cell.length_a   1.000
_cell.length_b   1.000
_cell.length_c   1.000
_cell.angle_alpha   90.00
_cell.angle_beta   90.00
_cell.angle_gamma   90.00
#
_symmetry.space_group_name_H-M   'P 1'
#
loop_
_entity.id
_entity.type
_entity.pdbx_description
1 polymer ?
#
loop_
_entity_poly.entity_id
_entity_poly.type
_entity_poly.pdbx_seq_one_letter_code
_entity_poly.pdbx_strand_id
1 'polypeptide(L)' 'MRKQVIITKTVVGWYNIKDTQHNLMLNIPPKVFEQYFPDVSKDVKLRV' A
#
# COMPACT_ATOMS: atom_id res chain seq x y z
N MET A 1 -4.13 -11.43 -16.18
CA MET A 1 -5.21 -10.47 -15.86
C MET A 1 -4.65 -9.41 -14.91
N ARG A 2 -4.90 -8.12 -15.15
CA ARG A 2 -4.48 -7.05 -14.24
C ARG A 2 -5.55 -6.89 -13.16
N LYS A 3 -5.16 -6.89 -11.88
CA LYS A 3 -6.08 -6.73 -10.75
C LYS A 3 -5.84 -5.36 -10.11
N GLN A 4 -6.88 -4.56 -9.99
CA GLN A 4 -6.81 -3.28 -9.28
C GLN A 4 -6.81 -3.54 -7.77
N VAL A 5 -5.98 -2.78 -7.06
CA VAL A 5 -5.85 -2.85 -5.59
C VAL A 5 -5.84 -1.44 -5.02
N ILE A 6 -6.21 -1.34 -3.74
CA ILE A 6 -6.12 -0.11 -2.95
C ILE A 6 -4.94 -0.26 -2.00
N ILE A 7 -4.01 0.69 -2.01
CA ILE A 7 -2.89 0.74 -1.08
C ILE A 7 -3.14 1.87 -0.09
N THR A 8 -3.18 1.57 1.20
CA THR A 8 -3.34 2.56 2.28
C THR A 8 -2.18 2.46 3.26
N LYS A 9 -1.72 3.60 3.78
CA LYS A 9 -0.70 3.65 4.83
C LYS A 9 -1.36 3.82 6.20
N THR A 10 -0.96 3.02 7.18
CA THR A 10 -1.41 3.16 8.57
C THR A 10 -0.68 4.30 9.27
N VAL A 11 -1.21 4.75 10.41
CA VAL A 11 -0.57 5.78 11.25
C VAL A 11 0.85 5.36 11.69
N VAL A 12 1.05 4.07 11.94
CA VAL A 12 2.37 3.49 12.29
C VAL A 12 3.24 3.17 11.06
N GLY A 13 2.82 3.60 9.87
CA GLY A 13 3.61 3.57 8.64
C GLY A 13 3.54 2.30 7.80
N TRP A 14 2.76 1.30 8.21
CA TRP A 14 2.60 0.05 7.47
C TRP A 14 1.70 0.23 6.24
N TYR A 15 1.88 -0.62 5.24
CA TYR A 15 1.10 -0.59 4.01
C TYR A 15 0.09 -1.73 3.99
N ASN A 16 -1.20 -1.40 3.89
CA ASN A 16 -2.26 -2.37 3.63
C ASN A 16 -2.57 -2.38 2.15
N ILE A 17 -2.53 -3.56 1.55
CA ILE A 17 -3.08 -3.83 0.23
C ILE A 17 -4.46 -4.43 0.42
N LYS A 18 -5.47 -3.79 -0.18
CA LYS A 18 -6.85 -4.21 -0.14
C LYS A 18 -7.36 -4.47 -1.55
N ASP A 19 -8.36 -5.34 -1.67
CA ASP A 19 -9.17 -5.39 -2.88
C ASP A 19 -10.09 -4.16 -2.98
N THR A 20 -10.84 -4.07 -4.09
CA THR A 20 -11.80 -2.98 -4.32
C THR A 20 -13.05 -3.07 -3.44
N GLN A 21 -13.22 -4.16 -2.70
CA GLN A 21 -14.27 -4.34 -1.68
C GLN A 21 -13.74 -4.04 -0.26
N HIS A 22 -12.53 -3.47 -0.16
CA HIS A 22 -11.85 -3.12 1.09
C HIS A 22 -11.42 -4.31 1.97
N ASN A 23 -11.45 -5.54 1.47
CA ASN A 23 -10.91 -6.68 2.20
C ASN A 23 -9.38 -6.61 2.24
N LEU A 24 -8.81 -6.84 3.41
CA LEU A 24 -7.34 -6.87 3.57
C LEU A 24 -6.78 -8.11 2.87
N MET A 25 -5.87 -7.89 1.92
CA MET A 25 -5.16 -8.95 1.23
C MET A 25 -3.77 -9.16 1.81
N LEU A 26 -3.06 -8.06 2.11
CA LEU A 26 -1.70 -8.11 2.62
C LEU A 26 -1.40 -6.87 3.48
N ASN A 27 -0.61 -7.08 4.52
CA ASN A 27 -0.10 -6.05 5.40
C ASN A 27 1.45 -6.10 5.36
N ILE A 28 2.07 -5.02 4.88
CA ILE A 28 3.49 -4.98 4.54
C ILE A 28 4.19 -3.96 5.46
N PRO A 29 5.28 -4.36 6.15
CA PRO A 29 6.12 -3.44 6.91
C PRO A 29 6.77 -2.37 6.00
N PRO A 30 7.02 -1.15 6.51
CA PRO A 30 7.56 -0.06 5.71
C PRO A 30 8.87 -0.43 4.98
N LYS A 31 9.81 -1.05 5.70
CA LYS A 31 11.12 -1.45 5.14
C LYS A 31 11.00 -2.41 3.96
N VAL A 32 10.06 -3.35 4.06
CA VAL A 32 9.81 -4.33 2.99
C VAL A 32 9.21 -3.62 1.79
N PHE A 33 8.22 -2.76 2.01
CA PHE A 33 7.61 -2.00 0.92
C PHE A 33 8.63 -1.11 0.19
N GLU A 34 9.47 -0.39 0.92
CA GLU A 34 10.52 0.47 0.34
C GLU A 34 11.57 -0.32 -0.44
N GLN A 35 11.92 -1.53 0.00
CA GLN A 35 12.88 -2.39 -0.69
C GLN A 35 12.34 -2.91 -2.03
N TYR A 36 11.07 -3.30 -2.08
CA TYR A 36 10.46 -3.89 -3.28
C TYR A 36 9.84 -2.84 -4.22
N PHE A 37 9.51 -1.65 -3.70
CA PHE A 37 8.90 -0.55 -4.44
C PHE A 37 9.67 0.77 -4.24
N PRO A 38 10.98 0.81 -4.55
CA PRO A 38 11.81 2.00 -4.29
C PRO A 38 11.36 3.22 -5.11
N ASP A 39 10.76 2.99 -6.28
CA ASP A 39 10.28 4.04 -7.19
C ASP A 39 8.88 4.57 -6.80
N VAL A 40 8.19 3.89 -5.88
CA VAL A 40 6.97 4.42 -5.25
C VAL A 40 7.39 5.43 -4.17
N SER A 41 8.12 6.46 -4.61
CA SER A 41 8.62 7.54 -3.78
C SER A 41 7.47 8.48 -3.44
N LYS A 42 7.18 8.58 -2.13
CA LYS A 42 6.61 9.67 -1.27
C LYS A 42 5.43 10.52 -1.74
N ASP A 43 5.15 10.63 -3.03
CA ASP A 43 4.06 11.40 -3.64
C ASP A 43 2.79 10.57 -3.85
N VAL A 44 2.64 9.46 -3.13
CA VAL A 44 1.34 8.81 -2.97
C VAL A 44 0.43 9.83 -2.26
N LYS A 45 -0.30 10.62 -3.05
CA LYS A 45 -1.34 11.52 -2.57
C LYS A 45 -2.39 10.65 -1.88
N LEU A 46 -2.29 10.56 -0.56
CA LEU A 46 -3.40 10.20 0.30
C LEU A 46 -4.46 11.28 0.10
N ARG A 47 -5.47 10.98 -0.72
CA ARG A 47 -6.72 11.74 -0.69
C ARG A 47 -7.42 11.35 0.61
N VAL A 48 -7.52 12.32 1.52
CA VAL A 48 -8.39 12.26 2.70
C VAL A 48 -9.84 12.35 2.25
#